data_AF-A0A7V3X4J1-F1
#
_entry.id   AF-A0A7V3X4J1-F1
#
_cell.length_a   1.000
_cell.length_b   1.000
_cell.length_c   1.000
_cell.angle_alpha   90.00
_cell.angle_beta   90.00
_cell.angle_gamma   90.00
#
_symmetry.space_group_name_H-M   'P 1'
#
loop_
_entity.id
_entity.type
_entity.pdbx_description
1 polymer ?
#
loop_
_entity_poly.entity_id
_entity_poly.type
_entity_poly.pdbx_seq_one_letter_code
_entity_poly.pdbx_strand_id
1 'polypeptide(L)'
;QKASDAVQALLDEETGAGMDSPAFYEGFQGTVEGMKDALLSFLIDAKAAGKTVAAYGAAAKGNTFLNFAGVRPDLVRFVVDRSPGKQGRYMPGSRIPIVEEERIAETRPDYILILPWNLRDELSAQLNYIRDWGGQFIVAVPELEVF
;
A
#
# COMPACT_ATOMS: atom_id res chain seq x y z
N GLN A 1 -35.48 0.68 -21.05
CA GLN A 1 -35.62 0.86 -19.59
C GLN A 1 -35.38 2.32 -19.27
N LYS A 2 -36.21 2.94 -18.42
CA LYS A 2 -35.99 4.33 -17.96
C LYS A 2 -35.10 4.27 -16.71
N ALA A 3 -34.04 5.07 -16.64
CA ALA A 3 -33.17 5.14 -15.47
C ALA A 3 -33.97 5.65 -14.25
N SER A 4 -33.62 5.17 -13.05
CA SER A 4 -34.27 5.63 -11.81
C SER A 4 -33.75 7.00 -11.38
N ASP A 5 -34.49 7.69 -10.52
CA ASP A 5 -34.11 9.02 -10.02
C ASP A 5 -32.76 9.02 -9.28
N ALA A 6 -32.41 7.90 -8.63
CA ALA A 6 -31.09 7.72 -8.00
C ALA A 6 -29.93 7.73 -9.00
N VAL A 7 -30.15 7.24 -10.23
CA VAL A 7 -29.15 7.32 -11.30
C VAL A 7 -28.95 8.76 -11.74
N GLN A 8 -30.04 9.52 -11.89
CA GLN A 8 -29.95 10.93 -12.27
C GLN A 8 -29.22 11.75 -11.21
N ALA A 9 -29.51 11.52 -9.92
CA ALA A 9 -28.84 12.21 -8.82
C ALA A 9 -27.32 11.95 -8.81
N LEU A 10 -26.89 10.70 -9.06
CA LEU A 10 -25.46 10.37 -9.13
C LEU A 10 -24.79 11.01 -10.35
N LEU A 11 -25.46 11.03 -11.51
CA LEU A 11 -24.93 11.71 -12.69
C LEU A 11 -24.76 13.21 -12.46
N ASP A 12 -25.73 13.85 -11.80
CA ASP A 12 -25.66 15.28 -11.47
C ASP A 12 -24.49 15.57 -10.50
N GLU A 13 -24.20 14.66 -9.56
CA GLU A 13 -23.03 14.74 -8.67
C GLU A 13 -21.71 14.56 -9.45
N GLU A 14 -21.62 13.54 -10.30
CA GLU A 14 -20.43 13.26 -11.12
C GLU A 14 -20.10 14.40 -12.09
N THR A 15 -21.10 14.92 -12.80
CA THR A 15 -20.97 16.09 -13.67
C THR A 15 -20.69 17.36 -12.88
N GLY A 16 -21.32 17.53 -11.70
CA GLY A 16 -21.05 18.65 -10.80
C GLY A 16 -19.60 18.68 -10.30
N ALA A 17 -18.99 17.50 -10.09
CA ALA A 17 -17.57 17.35 -9.80
C ALA A 17 -16.67 17.54 -11.04
N GLY A 18 -17.21 17.42 -12.25
CA GLY A 18 -16.49 17.56 -13.53
C GLY A 18 -15.90 16.26 -14.07
N MET A 19 -16.28 15.09 -13.51
CA MET A 19 -15.73 13.77 -13.86
C MET A 19 -15.95 13.35 -15.32
N ASP A 20 -16.85 14.04 -16.02
CA ASP A 20 -17.16 13.88 -17.45
C ASP A 20 -16.20 14.66 -18.36
N SER A 21 -15.21 15.35 -17.80
CA SER A 21 -14.24 16.16 -18.53
C SER A 21 -12.78 15.73 -18.25
N PRO A 22 -11.87 15.85 -19.23
CA PRO A 22 -10.44 15.63 -19.00
C PRO A 22 -9.84 16.54 -17.90
N ALA A 23 -10.36 17.75 -17.76
CA ALA A 23 -9.89 18.75 -16.79
C ALA A 23 -9.95 18.25 -15.34
N PHE A 24 -10.92 17.39 -15.00
CA PHE A 24 -11.03 16.79 -13.67
C PHE A 24 -9.84 15.88 -13.32
N TYR A 25 -9.24 15.25 -14.33
CA TYR A 25 -8.11 14.34 -14.16
C TYR A 25 -6.76 15.04 -14.34
N GLU A 26 -6.76 16.33 -14.73
CA GLU A 26 -5.53 17.11 -14.81
C GLU A 26 -4.84 17.18 -13.44
N GLY A 27 -3.53 16.96 -13.42
CA GLY A 27 -2.75 16.93 -12.18
C GLY A 27 -2.84 15.63 -11.37
N PHE A 28 -3.79 14.74 -11.65
CA PHE A 28 -3.90 13.45 -10.92
C PHE A 28 -2.63 12.60 -11.06
N GLN A 29 -2.00 12.60 -12.25
CA GLN A 29 -0.71 11.93 -12.43
C GLN A 29 0.36 12.48 -11.48
N GLY A 30 0.45 13.80 -11.32
CA GLY A 30 1.39 14.44 -10.40
C GLY A 30 1.13 14.04 -8.94
N THR A 31 -0.14 13.92 -8.54
CA THR A 31 -0.50 13.40 -7.21
C THR A 31 0.00 11.97 -7.01
N VAL A 32 -0.22 11.09 -7.99
CA VAL A 32 0.21 9.68 -7.94
C VAL A 32 1.75 9.56 -7.97
N GLU A 33 2.43 10.38 -8.76
CA GLU A 33 3.90 10.48 -8.78
C GLU A 33 4.44 10.98 -7.43
N GLY A 34 3.78 11.95 -6.79
CA GLY A 34 4.12 12.42 -5.46
C GLY A 34 4.02 11.32 -4.40
N MET A 35 2.95 10.51 -4.42
CA MET A 35 2.83 9.34 -3.52
C MET A 35 3.97 8.32 -3.74
N LYS A 36 4.30 8.07 -5.02
CA LYS A 36 5.39 7.16 -5.42
C LYS A 36 6.75 7.67 -4.92
N ASP A 37 7.05 8.94 -5.14
CA ASP A 37 8.32 9.55 -4.75
C ASP A 37 8.47 9.64 -3.22
N ALA A 38 7.37 9.92 -2.49
CA ALA A 38 7.35 9.92 -1.04
C ALA A 38 7.65 8.52 -0.47
N LEU A 39 7.01 7.47 -0.99
CA LEU A 39 7.30 6.09 -0.57
C LEU A 39 8.76 5.72 -0.84
N LEU A 40 9.28 6.01 -2.05
CA LEU A 40 10.66 5.69 -2.39
C LEU A 40 11.67 6.39 -1.49
N SER A 41 11.48 7.69 -1.26
CA SER A 41 12.34 8.49 -0.39
C SER A 41 12.38 7.89 1.01
N PHE A 42 11.20 7.58 1.57
CA PHE A 42 11.10 6.94 2.88
C PHE A 42 11.85 5.60 2.95
N LEU A 43 11.65 4.72 1.96
CA LEU A 43 12.29 3.40 1.96
C LEU A 43 13.82 3.49 1.84
N ILE A 44 14.30 4.43 1.03
CA ILE A 44 15.74 4.70 0.87
C ILE A 44 16.33 5.23 2.18
N ASP A 45 15.65 6.18 2.83
CA ASP A 45 16.08 6.75 4.10
C ASP A 45 16.08 5.71 5.22
N ALA A 46 15.04 4.87 5.30
CA ALA A 46 14.97 3.76 6.23
C ALA A 46 16.16 2.81 6.05
N LYS A 47 16.45 2.41 4.80
CA LYS A 47 17.59 1.55 4.47
C LYS A 47 18.92 2.21 4.83
N ALA A 48 19.11 3.49 4.53
CA ALA A 48 20.32 4.24 4.87
C ALA A 48 20.53 4.35 6.39
N ALA A 49 19.44 4.41 7.16
CA ALA A 49 19.45 4.36 8.62
C ALA A 49 19.61 2.94 9.19
N GLY A 50 19.78 1.91 8.36
CA GLY A 50 19.89 0.52 8.78
C GLY A 50 18.58 -0.10 9.27
N LYS A 51 17.45 0.56 9.04
CA LYS A 51 16.12 0.08 9.39
C LYS A 51 15.57 -0.85 8.33
N THR A 52 14.69 -1.75 8.77
CA THR A 52 14.11 -2.81 7.96
C THR A 52 12.62 -2.58 7.73
N VAL A 53 12.18 -2.79 6.49
CA VAL A 53 10.78 -2.67 6.10
C VAL A 53 10.27 -4.01 5.59
N ALA A 54 9.16 -4.47 6.16
CA ALA A 54 8.33 -5.53 5.63
C ALA A 54 7.03 -4.93 5.10
N ALA A 55 6.28 -5.68 4.29
CA ALA A 55 4.94 -5.29 3.88
C ALA A 55 3.91 -6.35 4.27
N TYR A 56 2.65 -5.93 4.40
CA TYR A 56 1.52 -6.81 4.67
C TYR A 56 0.49 -6.72 3.56
N GLY A 57 0.03 -7.87 3.07
CA GLY A 57 -1.00 -8.05 2.04
C GLY A 57 -0.45 -8.10 0.62
N ALA A 58 -0.32 -9.31 0.05
CA ALA A 58 0.05 -9.52 -1.36
C ALA A 58 -1.17 -9.34 -2.30
N ALA A 59 -1.84 -8.19 -2.20
CA ALA A 59 -3.02 -7.85 -2.98
C ALA A 59 -2.67 -7.14 -4.31
N ALA A 60 -3.56 -7.22 -5.30
CA ALA A 60 -3.35 -6.66 -6.63
C ALA A 60 -3.04 -5.15 -6.61
N LYS A 61 -3.79 -4.36 -5.82
CA LYS A 61 -3.61 -2.91 -5.69
C LYS A 61 -2.20 -2.55 -5.21
N GLY A 62 -1.74 -3.21 -4.14
CA GLY A 62 -0.38 -3.03 -3.62
C GLY A 62 0.68 -3.43 -4.63
N ASN A 63 0.50 -4.55 -5.34
CA ASN A 63 1.46 -4.99 -6.35
C ASN A 63 1.61 -3.98 -7.50
N THR A 64 0.51 -3.38 -7.98
CA THR A 64 0.56 -2.33 -9.00
C THR A 64 1.36 -1.15 -8.50
N PHE A 65 1.10 -0.67 -7.29
CA PHE A 65 1.80 0.49 -6.73
C PHE A 65 3.30 0.22 -6.52
N LEU A 66 3.68 -0.95 -5.98
CA LEU A 66 5.09 -1.32 -5.81
C LEU A 66 5.84 -1.45 -7.14
N ASN A 67 5.19 -1.97 -8.19
CA ASN A 67 5.80 -2.02 -9.51
C ASN A 67 5.96 -0.63 -10.14
N PHE A 68 4.93 0.22 -10.02
CA PHE A 68 4.99 1.61 -10.49
C PHE A 68 6.09 2.40 -9.77
N ALA A 69 6.24 2.20 -8.47
CA ALA A 69 7.32 2.78 -7.67
C ALA A 69 8.68 2.10 -7.87
N GLY A 70 8.78 1.00 -8.61
CA GLY A 70 10.06 0.30 -8.79
C GLY A 70 10.62 -0.34 -7.52
N VAL A 71 9.79 -0.61 -6.51
CA VAL A 71 10.21 -1.20 -5.23
C VAL A 71 10.68 -2.65 -5.45
N ARG A 72 11.74 -3.02 -4.73
CA ARG A 72 12.46 -4.30 -4.86
C ARG A 72 12.79 -4.89 -3.48
N PRO A 73 13.25 -6.15 -3.41
CA PRO A 73 13.49 -6.84 -2.13
C PRO A 73 14.54 -6.20 -1.22
N ASP A 74 15.37 -5.32 -1.75
CA ASP A 74 16.36 -4.57 -0.98
C ASP A 74 15.76 -3.37 -0.22
N LEU A 75 14.57 -2.91 -0.60
CA LEU A 75 13.81 -1.86 0.08
C LEU A 75 12.66 -2.43 0.93
N VAL A 76 12.00 -3.49 0.46
CA VAL A 76 10.94 -4.21 1.19
C VAL A 76 11.29 -5.69 1.21
N ARG A 77 11.67 -6.21 2.39
CA ARG A 77 12.34 -7.51 2.50
C ARG A 77 11.45 -8.70 2.14
N PHE A 78 10.17 -8.63 2.53
CA PHE A 78 9.15 -9.63 2.25
C PHE A 78 7.76 -9.02 2.36
N VAL A 79 6.77 -9.71 1.78
CA VAL A 79 5.34 -9.42 1.96
C VAL A 79 4.70 -10.55 2.74
N VAL A 80 4.01 -10.25 3.83
CA VAL A 80 3.15 -11.21 4.52
C VAL A 80 1.80 -11.31 3.81
N ASP A 81 1.29 -12.51 3.63
CA ASP A 81 -0.10 -12.72 3.22
C ASP A 81 -0.63 -14.00 3.87
N ARG A 82 -1.88 -13.98 4.34
CA ARG A 82 -2.51 -15.12 5.03
C ARG A 82 -2.97 -16.23 4.07
N SER A 83 -2.95 -15.98 2.76
CA SER A 83 -3.41 -16.95 1.76
C SER A 83 -2.36 -18.04 1.51
N PRO A 84 -2.67 -19.32 1.82
CA PRO A 84 -1.73 -20.43 1.60
C PRO A 84 -1.26 -20.60 0.16
N GLY A 85 -2.11 -20.25 -0.79
CA GLY A 85 -1.76 -20.33 -2.20
C GLY A 85 -0.68 -19.33 -2.65
N LYS A 86 -0.45 -18.27 -1.87
CA LYS A 86 0.53 -17.22 -2.19
C LYS A 86 1.87 -17.39 -1.46
N GLN A 87 1.85 -18.00 -0.29
CA GLN A 87 3.04 -18.20 0.54
C GLN A 87 4.08 -19.07 -0.18
N GLY A 88 5.37 -18.75 0.02
CA GLY A 88 6.47 -19.39 -0.70
C GLY A 88 6.62 -18.95 -2.17
N ARG A 89 5.74 -18.06 -2.67
CA ARG A 89 5.87 -17.44 -3.99
C ARG A 89 6.48 -16.03 -3.86
N TYR A 90 6.42 -15.28 -4.96
CA TYR A 90 6.95 -13.94 -5.05
C TYR A 90 5.90 -12.98 -5.62
N MET A 91 5.96 -11.73 -5.19
CA MET A 91 5.21 -10.64 -5.79
C MET A 91 5.54 -10.54 -7.30
N PRO A 92 4.53 -10.49 -8.19
CA PRO A 92 4.76 -10.36 -9.62
C PRO A 92 5.52 -9.07 -9.97
N GLY A 93 6.56 -9.19 -10.80
CA GLY A 93 7.40 -8.06 -11.22
C GLY A 93 8.45 -7.66 -10.18
N SER A 94 8.04 -7.26 -8.97
CA SER A 94 8.96 -6.83 -7.91
C SER A 94 9.80 -7.96 -7.31
N ARG A 95 9.35 -9.22 -7.44
CA ARG A 95 10.04 -10.41 -6.94
C ARG A 95 10.31 -10.38 -5.43
N ILE A 96 9.50 -9.66 -4.67
CA ILE A 96 9.53 -9.67 -3.20
C ILE A 96 8.93 -10.99 -2.72
N PRO A 97 9.60 -11.77 -1.85
CA PRO A 97 9.07 -13.05 -1.38
C PRO A 97 7.79 -12.86 -0.56
N ILE A 98 6.82 -13.75 -0.75
CA ILE A 98 5.58 -13.80 0.02
C ILE A 98 5.70 -14.88 1.09
N VAL A 99 5.47 -14.51 2.34
CA VAL A 99 5.71 -15.35 3.52
C VAL A 99 4.55 -15.33 4.51
N GLU A 100 4.63 -16.20 5.50
CA GLU A 100 3.71 -16.29 6.64
C GLU A 100 3.87 -15.11 7.61
N GLU A 101 2.86 -14.88 8.45
CA GLU A 101 2.84 -13.77 9.42
C GLU A 101 3.88 -13.92 10.52
N GLU A 102 4.19 -15.15 10.92
CA GLU A 102 5.18 -15.49 11.95
C GLU A 102 6.56 -14.88 11.65
N ARG A 103 6.87 -14.66 10.37
CA ARG A 103 8.11 -13.99 9.96
C ARG A 103 8.23 -12.57 10.49
N ILE A 104 7.13 -11.88 10.77
CA ILE A 104 7.15 -10.55 11.40
C ILE A 104 7.73 -10.65 12.81
N ALA A 105 7.22 -11.57 13.64
CA ALA A 105 7.68 -11.72 15.02
C ALA A 105 9.13 -12.23 15.10
N GLU A 106 9.55 -13.07 14.15
CA GLU A 106 10.93 -13.57 14.05
C GLU A 106 11.92 -12.48 13.65
N THR A 107 11.56 -11.65 12.67
CA THR A 107 12.49 -10.68 12.06
C THR A 107 12.39 -9.29 12.67
N ARG A 108 11.30 -9.00 13.40
CA ARG A 108 11.01 -7.74 14.10
C ARG A 108 11.32 -6.52 13.24
N PRO A 109 10.65 -6.35 12.09
CA PRO A 109 10.91 -5.21 11.22
C PRO A 109 10.61 -3.90 11.94
N ASP A 110 11.39 -2.86 11.63
CA ASP A 110 11.16 -1.50 12.14
C ASP A 110 9.86 -0.91 11.58
N TYR A 111 9.52 -1.29 10.34
CA TYR A 111 8.32 -0.82 9.68
C TYR A 111 7.53 -1.93 8.98
N ILE A 112 6.21 -1.82 9.03
CA ILE A 112 5.26 -2.61 8.24
C ILE A 112 4.47 -1.71 7.30
N LEU A 113 4.74 -1.82 6.00
CA LEU A 113 3.96 -1.20 4.94
C LEU A 113 2.64 -1.96 4.71
N ILE A 114 1.51 -1.34 5.04
CA ILE A 114 0.18 -1.91 4.81
C ILE A 114 -0.24 -1.63 3.36
N LEU A 115 -0.18 -2.67 2.52
CA LEU A 115 -0.54 -2.56 1.11
C LEU A 115 -2.05 -2.53 0.85
N PRO A 116 -2.92 -3.25 1.58
CA PRO A 116 -4.36 -3.01 1.57
C PRO A 116 -4.67 -1.86 2.54
N TRP A 117 -4.37 -0.62 2.14
CA TRP A 117 -4.57 0.57 2.96
C TRP A 117 -6.03 0.76 3.43
N ASN A 118 -6.99 0.18 2.71
CA ASN A 118 -8.40 0.16 3.14
C ASN A 118 -8.68 -0.74 4.36
N LEU A 119 -7.73 -1.58 4.78
CA LEU A 119 -7.78 -2.41 5.99
C LEU A 119 -6.77 -1.93 7.04
N ARG A 120 -6.30 -0.68 6.94
CA ARG A 120 -5.29 -0.10 7.82
C ARG A 120 -5.59 -0.33 9.29
N ASP A 121 -6.78 0.04 9.75
CA ASP A 121 -7.13 0.01 11.17
C ASP A 121 -7.27 -1.43 11.68
N GLU A 122 -7.91 -2.29 10.89
CA GLU A 122 -8.05 -3.72 11.20
C GLU A 122 -6.68 -4.41 11.30
N LEU A 123 -5.81 -4.20 10.31
CA LEU A 123 -4.49 -4.83 10.26
C LEU A 123 -3.55 -4.28 11.32
N SER A 124 -3.56 -2.98 11.58
CA SER A 124 -2.73 -2.39 12.65
C SER A 124 -3.20 -2.81 14.05
N ALA A 125 -4.50 -3.01 14.25
CA ALA A 125 -5.04 -3.61 15.47
C ALA A 125 -4.62 -5.09 15.63
N GLN A 126 -4.73 -5.89 14.56
CA GLN A 126 -4.30 -7.30 14.57
C GLN A 126 -2.80 -7.42 14.87
N LEU A 127 -1.98 -6.55 14.26
CA LEU A 127 -0.53 -6.57 14.35
C LEU A 127 0.01 -5.68 15.47
N ASN A 128 -0.82 -5.25 16.42
CA ASN A 128 -0.43 -4.28 17.45
C ASN A 128 0.78 -4.74 18.30
N TYR A 129 1.03 -6.06 18.36
CA TYR A 129 2.19 -6.66 19.01
C TYR A 129 3.54 -6.13 18.47
N ILE A 130 3.59 -5.55 17.27
CA ILE A 130 4.84 -4.97 16.76
C ILE A 130 5.36 -3.79 17.57
N ARG A 131 4.47 -3.12 18.30
CA ARG A 131 4.83 -1.98 19.14
C ARG A 131 5.72 -2.41 20.32
N ASP A 132 5.73 -3.69 20.70
CA ASP A 132 6.55 -4.24 21.79
C ASP A 132 8.06 -4.10 21.51
N TRP A 133 8.48 -4.04 20.25
CA TRP A 133 9.86 -3.75 19.84
C TRP A 133 10.02 -2.37 19.19
N GLY A 134 8.98 -1.53 19.26
CA GLY A 134 8.99 -0.19 18.66
C GLY A 134 8.74 -0.16 17.14
N GLY A 135 8.19 -1.25 16.56
CA GLY A 135 7.78 -1.27 15.17
C GLY A 135 6.64 -0.27 14.88
N GLN A 136 6.65 0.30 13.68
CA GLN A 136 5.64 1.26 13.22
C GLN A 136 4.97 0.78 11.92
N PHE A 137 3.77 1.27 11.66
CA PHE A 137 3.05 1.01 10.41
C PHE A 137 3.25 2.14 9.42
N ILE A 138 3.13 1.81 8.13
CA ILE A 138 3.17 2.78 7.04
C ILE A 138 1.99 2.51 6.11
N VAL A 139 1.33 3.58 5.66
CA VAL A 139 0.53 3.58 4.42
C VAL A 139 1.11 4.60 3.46
N ALA A 140 0.91 4.39 2.16
CA ALA A 140 1.42 5.28 1.12
C ALA A 140 0.31 5.89 0.24
N VAL A 141 -0.94 5.56 0.54
CA VAL A 141 -2.13 6.01 -0.18
C VAL A 141 -3.20 6.36 0.85
N PRO A 142 -3.85 7.54 0.76
CA PRO A 142 -3.66 8.60 -0.26
C PRO A 142 -2.41 9.45 -0.06
N GLU A 143 -1.74 9.34 1.08
CA GLU A 143 -0.49 10.03 1.36
C GLU A 143 0.42 9.12 2.20
N LEU A 144 1.71 9.44 2.25
CA LEU A 144 2.65 8.71 3.09
C LEU A 144 2.42 9.08 4.55
N GLU A 145 2.10 8.08 5.37
CA GLU A 145 1.90 8.26 6.80
C GLU A 145 2.56 7.13 7.58
N VAL A 146 3.21 7.48 8.71
CA VAL A 146 3.84 6.56 9.65
C VAL A 146 3.11 6.66 10.99
N PHE A 147 2.68 5.53 11.58
CA PHE A 147 1.84 5.50 12.79
C PHE A 147 2.00 4.23 13.66
#